data_AF-A0A970DPY9-F1
#
_entry.id   AF-A0A970DPY9-F1
#
_cell.length_a   1.000
_cell.length_b   1.000
_cell.length_c   1.000
_cell.angle_alpha   90.00
_cell.angle_beta   90.00
_cell.angle_gamma   90.00
#
_symmetry.space_group_name_H-M   'P 1'
#
loop_
_entity.id
_entity.type
_entity.pdbx_description
1 polymer ?
#
loop_
_entity_poly.entity_id
_entity_poly.type
_entity_poly.pdbx_seq_one_letter_code
_entity_poly.pdbx_strand_id
1 'polypeptide(L)'
;MSSSTVRMFSFFMALILILTAIIENNRRNAHRILAVTNKVTVHFYKPDNWQTAYIYYYNGAVTGPVRPGMEMTQEEGNWYSFTIVDWSSADIFFNNGDGEQIPADGEVALRVSGEVWYKDGVLYSEKPEDS
;
A
#
# COMPACT_ATOMS: atom_id res chain seq x y z
N MET A 1 35.21 -12.45 43.04
CA MET A 1 34.79 -11.22 42.32
C MET A 1 34.42 -10.17 43.35
N SER A 2 35.01 -8.98 43.34
CA SER A 2 34.73 -8.00 44.39
C SER A 2 33.31 -7.43 44.23
N SER A 3 32.67 -7.05 45.35
CA SER A 3 31.34 -6.43 45.37
C SER A 3 31.25 -5.22 44.40
N SER A 4 32.34 -4.49 44.24
CA SER A 4 32.47 -3.37 43.31
C SER A 4 32.39 -3.78 41.84
N THR A 5 32.99 -4.91 41.46
CA THR A 5 32.95 -5.42 40.07
C THR A 5 31.55 -5.89 39.70
N VAL A 6 30.83 -6.58 40.60
CA VAL A 6 29.44 -7.02 40.37
C VAL A 6 28.52 -5.82 40.18
N ARG A 7 28.64 -4.79 41.05
CA ARG A 7 27.88 -3.55 40.92
C ARG A 7 28.15 -2.84 39.59
N MET A 8 29.42 -2.75 39.19
CA MET A 8 29.81 -2.14 37.93
C MET A 8 29.21 -2.89 36.73
N PHE A 9 29.26 -4.23 36.69
CA PHE A 9 28.61 -5.02 35.64
C PHE A 9 27.09 -4.85 35.61
N SER A 10 26.42 -4.81 36.77
CA SER A 10 24.98 -4.57 36.85
C SER A 10 24.59 -3.20 36.30
N PHE A 11 25.38 -2.16 36.55
CA PHE A 11 25.14 -0.83 35.97
C PHE A 11 25.30 -0.81 34.44
N PHE A 12 26.35 -1.45 33.90
CA PHE A 12 26.54 -1.53 32.45
C PHE A 12 25.43 -2.32 31.75
N MET A 13 24.98 -3.43 32.34
CA MET A 13 23.88 -4.23 31.78
C MET A 13 22.56 -3.45 31.78
N ALA A 14 22.26 -2.74 32.89
CA ALA A 14 21.08 -1.89 32.96
C ALA A 14 21.12 -0.76 31.92
N LEU A 15 22.28 -0.13 31.70
CA LEU A 15 22.44 0.92 30.70
C LEU A 15 22.21 0.39 29.28
N ILE A 16 22.72 -0.79 28.94
CA ILE A 16 22.52 -1.44 27.64
C ILE A 16 21.04 -1.75 27.42
N LEU A 17 20.35 -2.30 28.41
CA LEU A 17 18.91 -2.59 28.31
C LEU A 17 18.09 -1.31 28.11
N ILE A 18 18.39 -0.24 28.83
CA ILE A 18 17.72 1.06 28.66
C ILE A 18 17.98 1.62 27.26
N LEU A 19 19.22 1.57 26.78
CA LEU A 19 19.58 2.08 25.47
C LEU A 19 18.84 1.32 24.35
N THR A 20 18.78 -0.01 24.43
CA THR A 20 18.04 -0.84 23.46
C THR A 20 16.53 -0.58 23.50
N ALA A 21 15.95 -0.38 24.70
CA ALA A 21 14.54 -0.07 24.85
C ALA A 21 14.17 1.29 24.23
N ILE A 22 15.03 2.31 24.38
CA ILE A 22 14.86 3.63 23.76
C ILE A 22 14.90 3.51 22.23
N ILE A 23 15.88 2.77 21.70
CA ILE A 23 16.01 2.55 20.24
C ILE A 23 14.78 1.83 19.67
N GLU A 24 14.30 0.76 20.31
CA GLU A 24 13.13 0.03 19.84
C GLU A 24 11.84 0.85 19.98
N ASN A 25 11.71 1.68 21.01
CA ASN A 25 10.60 2.62 21.14
C ASN A 25 10.58 3.63 19.98
N ASN A 26 11.73 4.22 19.64
CA ASN A 26 11.83 5.16 18.53
C ASN A 26 11.53 4.49 17.18
N ARG A 27 12.00 3.25 16.97
CA ARG A 27 11.69 2.47 15.76
C ARG A 27 10.20 2.18 15.63
N ARG A 28 9.55 1.75 16.71
CA ARG A 28 8.09 1.54 16.75
C ARG A 28 7.32 2.82 16.50
N ASN A 29 7.75 3.96 17.06
CA ASN A 29 7.10 5.24 16.83
C ASN A 29 7.26 5.72 15.38
N ALA A 30 8.44 5.57 14.77
CA ALA A 30 8.65 5.88 13.36
C ALA A 30 7.79 5.01 12.44
N HIS A 31 7.69 3.70 12.71
CA HIS A 31 6.79 2.79 12.00
C HIS A 31 5.32 3.21 12.17
N ARG A 32 4.91 3.65 13.37
CA ARG A 32 3.55 4.17 13.60
C ARG A 32 3.29 5.49 12.87
N ILE A 33 4.26 6.38 12.74
CA ILE A 33 4.12 7.65 12.00
C ILE A 33 3.99 7.39 10.49
N LEU A 34 4.77 6.46 9.93
CA LEU A 34 4.59 5.99 8.54
C LEU A 34 3.28 5.21 8.36
N ALA A 35 2.81 4.50 9.39
CA ALA A 35 1.54 3.78 9.38
C ALA A 35 0.30 4.66 9.66
N VAL A 36 0.48 5.95 9.96
CA VAL A 36 -0.63 6.93 10.11
C VAL A 36 -1.01 7.59 8.78
N THR A 37 -0.15 7.49 7.76
CA THR A 37 -0.55 7.85 6.40
C THR A 37 -1.50 6.77 5.89
N ASN A 38 -2.80 7.09 5.87
CA ASN A 38 -3.78 6.25 5.20
C ASN A 38 -3.35 6.09 3.74
N LYS A 39 -3.25 4.86 3.25
CA LYS A 39 -2.94 4.60 1.85
C LYS A 39 -3.79 3.46 1.33
N VAL A 40 -4.11 3.54 0.05
CA VAL A 40 -4.70 2.45 -0.71
C VAL A 40 -3.75 2.08 -1.83
N THR A 41 -3.22 0.86 -1.79
CA THR A 41 -2.35 0.32 -2.84
C THR A 41 -3.15 -0.71 -3.63
N VAL A 42 -3.19 -0.52 -4.95
CA VAL A 42 -3.94 -1.36 -5.87
C VAL A 42 -2.98 -1.96 -6.88
N HIS A 43 -3.01 -3.29 -6.98
CA HIS A 43 -2.33 -4.04 -8.02
C HIS A 43 -3.37 -4.52 -9.04
N PHE A 44 -3.08 -4.39 -10.32
CA PHE A 44 -3.97 -4.71 -11.43
C PHE A 44 -3.23 -5.61 -12.42
N TYR A 45 -3.78 -6.79 -12.67
CA TYR A 45 -3.33 -7.63 -13.78
C TYR A 45 -3.94 -7.10 -15.07
N LYS A 46 -3.16 -6.31 -15.81
CA LYS A 46 -3.62 -5.60 -17.01
C LYS A 46 -3.98 -6.59 -18.13
N PRO A 47 -5.15 -6.48 -18.76
CA PRO A 47 -5.49 -7.24 -19.95
C PRO A 47 -4.44 -7.11 -21.06
N ASP A 48 -4.20 -8.19 -21.80
CA ASP A 48 -3.20 -8.24 -22.88
C ASP A 48 -3.51 -7.27 -24.03
N ASN A 49 -4.78 -6.96 -24.26
CA ASN A 49 -5.20 -6.02 -25.30
C ASN A 49 -4.98 -4.55 -24.92
N TRP A 50 -4.67 -4.23 -23.65
CA TRP A 50 -4.39 -2.86 -23.21
C TRP A 50 -2.91 -2.53 -23.38
N GLN A 51 -2.59 -1.38 -23.98
CA GLN A 51 -1.19 -0.92 -24.10
C GLN A 51 -0.70 -0.33 -22.77
N THR A 52 -1.51 0.50 -22.14
CA THR A 52 -1.23 1.16 -20.86
C THR A 52 -2.38 0.92 -19.89
N ALA A 53 -2.11 0.93 -18.59
CA ALA A 53 -3.13 0.91 -17.55
C ALA A 53 -3.17 2.25 -16.81
N TYR A 54 -4.37 2.82 -16.68
CA TYR A 54 -4.66 4.00 -15.89
C TYR A 54 -5.65 3.66 -14.78
N ILE A 55 -5.61 4.43 -13.69
CA ILE A 55 -6.57 4.35 -12.59
C ILE A 55 -7.22 5.72 -12.36
N TYR A 56 -8.55 5.73 -12.39
CA TYR A 56 -9.39 6.83 -11.96
C TYR A 56 -10.02 6.50 -10.62
N TYR A 57 -10.00 7.43 -9.67
CA TYR A 57 -10.42 7.16 -8.30
C TYR A 57 -11.10 8.37 -7.63
N TYR A 58 -12.02 8.09 -6.72
CA TYR A 58 -12.73 9.07 -5.88
C TYR A 58 -13.17 8.43 -4.56
N ASN A 59 -13.62 9.23 -3.59
CA ASN A 59 -14.12 8.72 -2.30
C ASN A 59 -15.45 9.36 -1.85
N GLY A 60 -16.19 9.93 -2.80
CA GLY A 60 -17.47 10.62 -2.60
C GLY A 60 -17.33 12.07 -2.15
N ALA A 61 -16.20 12.47 -1.58
CA ALA A 61 -15.90 13.85 -1.21
C ALA A 61 -14.89 14.51 -2.15
N VAL A 62 -13.86 13.76 -2.52
CA VAL A 62 -12.76 14.22 -3.38
C VAL A 62 -12.56 13.23 -4.52
N THR A 63 -12.17 13.75 -5.67
CA THR A 63 -11.81 12.99 -6.85
C THR A 63 -10.32 13.18 -7.12
N GLY A 64 -9.64 12.13 -7.55
CA GLY A 64 -8.29 12.23 -8.12
C GLY A 64 -8.29 13.01 -9.44
N PRO A 65 -7.18 12.93 -10.21
CA PRO A 65 -7.10 13.55 -11.52
C PRO A 65 -8.24 13.14 -12.46
N VAL A 66 -8.61 14.05 -13.36
CA VAL A 66 -9.65 13.81 -14.37
C VAL A 66 -9.30 12.61 -15.24
N ARG A 67 -10.31 11.92 -15.77
CA ARG A 67 -10.12 10.76 -16.65
C ARG A 67 -9.15 11.10 -17.81
N PRO A 68 -8.20 10.21 -18.16
CA PRO A 68 -8.10 8.80 -17.76
C PRO A 68 -7.60 8.56 -16.33
N GLY A 69 -7.22 9.61 -15.60
CA GLY A 69 -6.71 9.51 -14.23
C GLY A 69 -5.19 9.42 -14.24
N MET A 70 -4.65 8.55 -13.38
CA MET A 70 -3.21 8.37 -13.22
C MET A 70 -2.74 7.12 -13.95
N GLU A 71 -1.62 7.21 -14.66
CA GLU A 71 -0.95 6.04 -15.23
C GLU A 71 -0.42 5.15 -14.10
N MET A 72 -0.67 3.84 -14.20
CA MET A 72 -0.16 2.85 -13.27
C MET A 72 1.25 2.43 -13.65
N THR A 73 2.06 2.08 -12.66
CA THR A 73 3.46 1.66 -12.88
C THR A 73 3.53 0.15 -13.08
N GLN A 74 4.24 -0.32 -14.12
CA GLN A 74 4.47 -1.74 -14.32
C GLN A 74 5.37 -2.31 -13.22
N GLU A 75 5.01 -3.48 -12.70
CA GLU A 75 5.80 -4.23 -11.72
C GLU A 75 6.55 -5.38 -12.40
N GLU A 76 5.87 -6.52 -12.60
CA GLU A 76 6.39 -7.74 -13.21
C GLU A 76 5.32 -8.37 -14.10
N GLY A 77 5.70 -8.72 -15.33
CA GLY A 77 4.75 -9.25 -16.31
C GLY A 77 3.62 -8.24 -16.58
N ASN A 78 2.38 -8.72 -16.47
CA ASN A 78 1.18 -7.90 -16.64
C ASN A 78 0.67 -7.26 -15.34
N TRP A 79 1.40 -7.33 -14.23
CA TRP A 79 1.05 -6.63 -13.00
C TRP A 79 1.46 -5.15 -13.05
N TYR A 80 0.51 -4.28 -12.71
CA TYR A 80 0.69 -2.83 -12.59
C TYR A 80 0.19 -2.38 -11.23
N SER A 81 0.78 -1.34 -10.64
CA SER A 81 0.30 -0.79 -9.38
C SER A 81 0.20 0.72 -9.31
N PHE A 82 -0.62 1.18 -8.38
CA PHE A 82 -0.75 2.57 -8.00
C PHE A 82 -1.08 2.68 -6.51
N THR A 83 -0.55 3.71 -5.85
CA THR A 83 -0.85 4.01 -4.44
C THR A 83 -1.51 5.37 -4.31
N ILE A 84 -2.72 5.38 -3.76
CA ILE A 84 -3.44 6.58 -3.36
C ILE A 84 -3.01 6.91 -1.92
N VAL A 85 -2.45 8.10 -1.72
CA VAL A 85 -1.97 8.58 -0.42
C VAL A 85 -3.04 9.40 0.31
N ASP A 86 -2.96 9.42 1.63
CA ASP A 86 -3.86 10.09 2.57
C ASP A 86 -5.33 9.62 2.53
N TRP A 87 -5.62 8.46 1.94
CA TRP A 87 -6.96 7.92 1.76
C TRP A 87 -7.07 6.53 2.39
N SER A 88 -8.15 6.27 3.14
CA SER A 88 -8.40 4.97 3.78
C SER A 88 -9.14 3.99 2.86
N SER A 89 -9.89 4.50 1.90
CA SER A 89 -10.60 3.73 0.88
C SER A 89 -10.84 4.59 -0.36
N ALA A 90 -11.03 3.94 -1.51
CA ALA A 90 -11.38 4.59 -2.77
C ALA A 90 -12.40 3.76 -3.56
N ASP A 91 -13.22 4.43 -4.34
CA ASP A 91 -13.97 3.88 -5.47
C ASP A 91 -13.11 4.07 -6.73
N ILE A 92 -12.82 2.99 -7.46
CA ILE A 92 -11.86 3.02 -8.58
C ILE A 92 -12.43 2.45 -9.88
N PHE A 93 -11.86 2.93 -10.98
CA PHE A 93 -11.97 2.36 -12.33
C PHE A 93 -10.56 2.25 -12.93
N PHE A 94 -10.22 1.07 -13.45
CA PHE A 94 -9.11 0.89 -14.37
C PHE A 94 -9.55 1.27 -15.79
N ASN A 95 -8.64 1.81 -16.60
CA ASN A 95 -8.91 2.09 -18.01
C ASN A 95 -7.63 2.07 -18.85
N ASN A 96 -7.79 1.94 -20.16
CA ASN A 96 -6.66 1.88 -21.10
C ASN A 96 -6.25 3.25 -21.68
N GLY A 97 -6.92 4.35 -21.28
CA GLY A 97 -6.73 5.68 -21.88
C GLY A 97 -7.43 5.89 -23.22
N ASP A 98 -7.93 4.83 -23.85
CA ASP A 98 -8.49 4.79 -25.21
C ASP A 98 -9.96 4.27 -25.22
N GLY A 99 -10.69 4.50 -24.13
CA GLY A 99 -12.14 4.28 -24.05
C GLY A 99 -12.58 2.92 -23.49
N GLU A 100 -11.67 1.96 -23.26
CA GLU A 100 -11.99 0.73 -22.51
C GLU A 100 -11.74 0.94 -21.01
N GLN A 101 -12.60 0.37 -20.17
CA GLN A 101 -12.49 0.46 -18.72
C GLN A 101 -13.02 -0.78 -18.01
N ILE A 102 -12.56 -0.94 -16.78
CA ILE A 102 -13.00 -1.95 -15.82
C ILE A 102 -13.22 -1.24 -14.48
N PRO A 103 -14.41 -1.29 -13.86
CA PRO A 103 -15.67 -1.85 -14.37
C PRO A 103 -16.15 -1.22 -15.68
N ALA A 104 -17.04 -1.91 -16.41
CA ALA A 104 -17.53 -1.44 -17.70
C ALA A 104 -18.39 -0.17 -17.57
N ASP A 105 -18.67 0.52 -18.68
CA ASP A 105 -19.50 1.71 -18.64
C ASP A 105 -20.91 1.42 -18.09
N GLY A 106 -21.36 2.24 -17.15
CA GLY A 106 -22.61 2.04 -16.41
C GLY A 106 -22.51 1.07 -15.22
N GLU A 107 -21.39 0.41 -14.99
CA GLU A 107 -21.16 -0.41 -13.80
C GLU A 107 -20.68 0.41 -12.59
N VAL A 108 -20.91 -0.13 -11.40
CA VAL A 108 -20.49 0.48 -10.14
C VAL A 108 -18.98 0.34 -9.98
N ALA A 109 -18.31 1.40 -9.51
CA ALA A 109 -16.89 1.42 -9.21
C ALA A 109 -16.47 0.30 -8.23
N LEU A 110 -15.21 -0.13 -8.31
CA LEU A 110 -14.64 -1.07 -7.36
C LEU A 110 -14.28 -0.33 -6.06
N ARG A 111 -14.88 -0.72 -4.94
CA ARG A 111 -14.51 -0.20 -3.62
C ARG A 111 -13.28 -0.95 -3.10
N VAL A 112 -12.21 -0.22 -2.80
CA VAL A 112 -10.93 -0.76 -2.34
C VAL A 112 -10.43 -0.05 -1.07
N SER A 113 -9.65 -0.74 -0.25
CA SER A 113 -9.02 -0.22 0.98
C SER A 113 -7.79 -1.04 1.33
N GLY A 114 -6.78 -0.44 1.95
CA GLY A 114 -5.53 -1.14 2.27
C GLY A 114 -4.76 -1.53 1.00
N GLU A 115 -4.24 -2.74 0.94
CA GLU A 115 -3.53 -3.29 -0.23
C GLU A 115 -4.38 -4.40 -0.87
N VAL A 116 -4.60 -4.31 -2.18
CA VAL A 116 -5.48 -5.23 -2.91
C VAL A 116 -4.92 -5.58 -4.29
N TRP A 117 -5.31 -6.75 -4.80
CA TRP A 117 -4.94 -7.25 -6.12
C TRP A 117 -6.19 -7.53 -6.94
N TYR A 118 -6.24 -7.06 -8.17
CA TYR A 118 -7.34 -7.31 -9.10
C TYR A 118 -6.83 -8.15 -10.28
N LYS A 119 -7.44 -9.33 -10.48
CA LYS A 119 -7.13 -10.24 -11.60
C LYS A 119 -8.41 -10.96 -12.02
N ASP A 120 -8.66 -11.01 -13.33
CA ASP A 120 -9.77 -11.76 -13.95
C ASP A 120 -11.15 -11.52 -13.32
N GLY A 121 -11.46 -10.25 -13.00
CA GLY A 121 -12.76 -9.89 -12.42
C GLY A 121 -12.86 -10.02 -10.90
N VAL A 122 -11.78 -10.47 -10.23
CA VAL A 122 -11.79 -10.77 -8.80
C VAL A 122 -10.82 -9.86 -8.05
N LEU A 123 -11.27 -9.34 -6.91
CA LEU A 123 -10.46 -8.57 -5.97
C LEU A 123 -9.97 -9.49 -4.84
N TYR A 124 -8.66 -9.52 -4.62
CA TYR A 124 -7.97 -10.31 -3.61
C TYR A 124 -7.32 -9.40 -2.56
N SER A 125 -7.21 -9.89 -1.33
CA SER A 125 -6.47 -9.23 -0.24
C SER A 125 -4.99 -9.59 -0.19
N GLU A 126 -4.54 -10.50 -1.07
CA GLU A 126 -3.15 -10.96 -1.22
C GLU A 126 -2.90 -11.23 -2.72
N LYS A 127 -1.63 -11.21 -3.15
CA LYS A 127 -1.27 -11.52 -4.55
C LYS A 127 -1.71 -12.95 -4.89
N PRO A 128 -2.59 -13.17 -5.88
CA PRO A 128 -2.97 -14.52 -6.28
C PRO A 128 -1.78 -15.23 -6.95
N GLU A 129 -1.62 -16.52 -6.68
CA GLU A 129 -0.61 -17.34 -7.37
C GLU A 129 -0.96 -17.50 -8.85
N ASP A 130 0.07 -17.62 -9.70
CA ASP A 130 -0.13 -17.94 -11.11
C ASP A 130 -0.43 -19.44 -11.24
N SER A 131 -1.66 -19.75 -11.67
CA SER A 131 -2.14 -21.12 -11.94
C SER A 131 -1.60 -21.67 -13.25
#